data_AF-A0A316IDX6-F1
#
_entry.id   AF-A0A316IDX6-F1
#
_cell.length_a   1.000
_cell.length_b   1.000
_cell.length_c   1.000
_cell.angle_alpha   90.00
_cell.angle_beta   90.00
_cell.angle_gamma   90.00
#
_symmetry.space_group_name_H-M   'P 1'
#
loop_
_entity.id
_entity.type
_entity.pdbx_description
1 polymer ?
#
loop_
_entity_poly.entity_id
_entity_poly.type
_entity_poly.pdbx_seq_one_letter_code
_entity_poly.pdbx_strand_id
1 'polypeptide(L)'
;MFAMVLCALALSIAVPLRTYLSQRDELRDVGAEQQKLRETVAALEQRKAQLQDPAYVEIEARKRLHWVRPGETPYIVQLPGDENRNTESERPSGKPAAQRSWYEELWQSVTHK
;
A
#
# COMPACT_ATOMS: atom_id res chain seq x y z
N MET A 1 13.69 57.65 25.01
CA MET A 1 14.40 57.49 23.72
C MET A 1 15.10 56.13 23.61
N PHE A 2 16.08 55.81 24.47
CA PHE A 2 16.79 54.50 24.44
C PHE A 2 15.89 53.27 24.54
N ALA A 3 14.91 53.25 25.45
CA ALA A 3 13.97 52.13 25.58
C ALA A 3 13.15 51.89 24.30
N MET A 4 12.76 52.96 23.60
CA MET A 4 12.00 52.88 22.35
C MET A 4 12.86 52.32 21.21
N VAL A 5 14.14 52.73 21.16
CA VAL A 5 15.12 52.20 20.20
C VAL A 5 15.38 50.71 20.45
N LEU A 6 15.52 50.29 21.71
CA LEU A 6 15.69 48.88 22.07
C LEU A 6 14.47 48.04 21.70
N CYS A 7 13.26 48.53 21.96
CA CYS A 7 12.03 47.84 21.54
C CYS A 7 11.92 47.73 20.01
N ALA A 8 12.26 48.78 19.27
CA ALA A 8 12.25 48.75 17.81
C ALA A 8 13.27 47.74 17.25
N LEU A 9 14.48 47.67 17.84
CA LEU A 9 15.51 46.71 17.45
C LEU A 9 15.08 45.26 17.74
N ALA A 10 14.50 45.01 18.92
CA ALA A 10 14.01 43.70 19.30
C ALA A 10 12.89 43.21 18.37
N LEU A 11 11.94 44.09 18.02
CA LEU A 11 10.86 43.77 17.07
C LEU A 11 11.39 43.54 15.65
N SER A 12 12.41 44.29 15.22
CA SER A 12 13.05 44.10 13.92
C SER A 12 13.79 42.77 13.81
N ILE A 13 14.30 42.22 14.92
CA ILE A 13 15.01 40.93 14.96
C ILE A 13 14.05 39.76 15.21
N ALA A 14 12.93 39.99 15.89
CA ALA A 14 11.96 38.94 16.21
C ALA A 14 11.38 38.23 14.98
N VAL A 15 11.09 38.97 13.91
CA VAL A 15 10.56 38.43 12.65
C VAL A 15 11.57 37.53 11.91
N PRO A 16 12.80 37.98 11.63
CA PRO A 16 13.81 37.15 10.94
C PRO A 16 14.26 35.93 11.77
N LEU A 17 14.21 36.01 13.10
CA LEU A 17 14.54 34.87 13.95
C LEU A 17 13.50 33.75 13.84
N ARG A 18 12.21 34.09 13.78
CA ARG A 18 11.13 33.13 13.56
C ARG A 18 11.25 32.42 12.21
N THR A 19 11.57 33.17 11.14
CA THR A 19 11.73 32.58 9.79
C THR A 19 12.99 31.74 9.67
N TYR A 20 14.09 32.12 10.33
CA TYR A 20 15.31 31.33 10.35
C TYR A 20 15.12 29.98 11.07
N LEU A 21 14.34 29.95 12.16
CA LEU A 21 14.01 28.71 12.85
C LEU A 21 13.07 27.82 12.02
N SER A 22 12.05 28.38 11.38
CA SER A 22 11.11 27.58 10.54
C SER A 22 11.77 26.97 9.30
N GLN A 23 12.79 27.62 8.72
CA GLN A 23 13.55 27.07 7.58
C GLN A 23 14.37 25.83 7.95
N ARG A 24 14.79 25.68 9.22
CA ARG A 24 15.59 24.51 9.66
C ARG A 24 14.73 23.27 9.86
N ASP A 25 13.46 23.43 10.21
CA ASP A 25 12.54 22.30 10.35
C ASP A 25 12.13 21.76 8.98
N GLU A 26 11.88 22.64 8.00
CA GLU A 26 11.56 22.26 6.61
C GLU A 26 12.68 21.44 5.95
N LEU A 27 13.96 21.80 6.19
CA LEU A 27 15.11 21.03 5.70
C LEU A 27 15.24 19.63 6.33
N ARG A 28 14.81 19.45 7.58
CA ARG A 28 14.82 18.15 8.25
C ARG A 28 13.70 17.25 7.74
N ASP A 29 12.53 17.84 7.51
CA ASP A 29 11.36 17.12 7.02
C ASP A 29 11.56 16.63 5.58
N VAL A 30 12.12 17.47 4.70
CA VAL A 30 12.42 17.11 3.31
C VAL A 30 13.45 15.96 3.23
N GLY A 31 14.46 15.95 4.09
CA GLY A 31 15.46 14.88 4.13
C GLY A 31 14.87 13.53 4.57
N ALA A 32 14.04 13.54 5.62
CA ALA A 32 13.38 12.35 6.13
C ALA A 32 12.40 11.76 5.10
N GLU A 33 11.64 12.62 4.42
CA GLU A 33 10.71 12.21 3.36
C GLU A 33 11.46 11.59 2.17
N GLN A 34 12.58 12.19 1.76
CA GLN A 34 13.40 11.65 0.68
C GLN A 34 13.94 10.25 1.00
N GLN A 35 14.40 10.01 2.23
CA GLN A 35 14.86 8.69 2.66
C GLN A 35 13.73 7.66 2.62
N LYS A 36 12.57 8.00 3.19
CA LYS A 36 11.39 7.14 3.19
C LYS A 36 10.93 6.78 1.77
N LEU A 37 10.94 7.74 0.84
CA LEU A 37 10.61 7.49 -0.56
C LEU A 37 11.59 6.53 -1.21
N ARG A 38 12.90 6.71 -0.98
CA ARG A 38 13.94 5.82 -1.52
C ARG A 38 13.78 4.38 -1.02
N GLU A 39 13.50 4.20 0.27
CA GLU A 39 13.23 2.88 0.86
C GLU A 39 11.98 2.24 0.24
N THR A 40 10.93 3.02 0.04
CA THR A 40 9.68 2.55 -0.58
C THR A 40 9.90 2.10 -2.01
N VAL A 41 10.64 2.88 -2.81
CA VAL A 41 10.99 2.52 -4.19
C VAL A 41 11.80 1.23 -4.22
N ALA A 42 12.84 1.11 -3.39
CA ALA A 42 13.67 -0.09 -3.33
C ALA A 42 12.86 -1.35 -2.97
N ALA A 43 11.95 -1.25 -1.98
CA ALA A 43 11.07 -2.34 -1.61
C ALA A 43 10.10 -2.73 -2.74
N LEU A 44 9.55 -1.74 -3.46
CA LEU A 44 8.65 -1.99 -4.59
C LEU A 44 9.38 -2.62 -5.78
N GLU A 45 10.60 -2.18 -6.08
CA GLU A 45 11.43 -2.79 -7.13
C GLU A 45 11.76 -4.24 -6.81
N GLN A 46 12.11 -4.53 -5.55
CA GLN A 46 12.34 -5.90 -5.10
C GLN A 46 11.07 -6.76 -5.24
N ARG A 47 9.90 -6.24 -4.82
CA ARG A 47 8.61 -6.92 -4.96
C ARG A 47 8.28 -7.19 -6.43
N LYS A 48 8.55 -6.22 -7.31
CA LYS A 48 8.35 -6.35 -8.76
C LYS A 48 9.25 -7.45 -9.33
N ALA A 49 10.52 -7.48 -8.96
CA ALA A 49 11.46 -8.52 -9.39
C ALA A 49 11.01 -9.92 -8.94
N GLN A 50 10.51 -10.06 -7.71
CA GLN A 50 9.93 -11.33 -7.22
C GLN A 50 8.71 -11.77 -8.03
N LEU A 51 7.83 -10.83 -8.40
CA LEU A 51 6.63 -11.11 -9.19
C LEU A 51 6.90 -11.35 -10.68
N GLN A 52 8.10 -11.07 -11.18
CA GLN A 52 8.50 -11.40 -12.56
C GLN A 52 8.78 -12.90 -12.73
N ASP A 53 9.06 -13.62 -11.64
CA ASP A 53 9.25 -15.06 -11.68
C ASP A 53 7.89 -15.78 -11.71
N PRO A 54 7.54 -16.49 -12.80
CA PRO A 54 6.27 -17.22 -12.89
C PRO A 54 6.14 -18.29 -11.79
N ALA A 55 7.23 -18.91 -11.33
CA ALA A 55 7.17 -19.92 -10.27
C ALA A 55 6.75 -19.28 -8.93
N TYR A 56 7.21 -18.07 -8.64
CA TYR A 56 6.82 -17.33 -7.44
C TYR A 56 5.32 -17.00 -7.45
N VAL A 57 4.81 -16.54 -8.60
CA VAL A 57 3.38 -16.23 -8.78
C VAL A 57 2.52 -17.48 -8.62
N GLU A 58 2.93 -18.63 -9.19
CA GLU A 58 2.21 -19.89 -9.06
C GLU A 58 2.14 -20.39 -7.61
N ILE A 59 3.24 -20.28 -6.86
CA ILE A 59 3.27 -20.65 -5.44
C ILE A 59 2.34 -19.74 -4.63
N GLU A 60 2.39 -18.43 -4.85
CA GLU A 60 1.55 -17.47 -4.12
C GLU A 60 0.07 -17.64 -4.46
N ALA A 61 -0.25 -17.89 -5.73
CA ALA A 61 -1.60 -18.20 -6.19
C ALA A 61 -2.12 -19.50 -5.59
N ARG A 62 -1.31 -20.56 -5.54
CA ARG A 62 -1.71 -21.82 -4.90
C ARG A 62 -1.92 -21.66 -3.39
N LYS A 63 -1.07 -20.88 -2.71
CA LYS A 63 -1.18 -20.62 -1.27
C LYS A 63 -2.40 -19.79 -0.90
N ARG A 64 -2.68 -18.71 -1.64
CA ARG A 64 -3.73 -17.75 -1.28
C ARG A 64 -5.06 -17.97 -1.97
N LEU A 65 -5.04 -18.42 -3.22
CA LEU A 65 -6.22 -18.54 -4.08
C LEU A 65 -6.61 -20.00 -4.31
N HIS A 66 -5.86 -20.96 -3.75
CA HIS A 66 -6.04 -22.39 -3.99
C HIS A 66 -6.08 -22.75 -5.49
N TRP A 67 -5.39 -21.97 -6.33
CA TRP A 67 -5.32 -22.22 -7.77
C TRP A 67 -4.51 -23.49 -8.08
N VAL A 68 -5.01 -24.23 -9.06
CA VAL A 68 -4.39 -25.43 -9.62
C VAL A 68 -4.24 -25.27 -11.12
N ARG A 69 -3.25 -25.94 -11.73
CA ARG A 69 -3.12 -25.91 -13.19
C ARG A 69 -4.23 -26.76 -13.83
N PRO A 70 -4.64 -26.46 -15.08
CA PRO A 70 -5.55 -27.33 -15.81
C PRO A 70 -5.03 -28.77 -15.86
N GLY A 71 -5.80 -29.71 -15.32
CA GLY A 71 -5.44 -31.13 -15.23
C GLY A 71 -4.82 -31.59 -13.89
N GLU A 72 -4.52 -30.69 -12.96
CA GLU A 72 -4.10 -31.04 -11.60
C GLU A 72 -5.33 -31.29 -10.69
N THR A 73 -5.30 -32.35 -9.86
CA THR A 73 -6.35 -32.61 -8.84
C THR A 73 -5.94 -32.00 -7.49
N PRO A 74 -6.69 -31.02 -6.94
CA PRO A 74 -6.37 -30.44 -5.64
C PRO A 74 -6.66 -31.43 -4.50
N TYR A 75 -5.73 -31.52 -3.54
CA TYR A 75 -5.95 -32.23 -2.28
C TYR A 75 -6.01 -31.22 -1.14
N ILE A 76 -7.04 -31.32 -0.30
CA ILE A 76 -7.19 -30.53 0.91
C ILE A 76 -7.10 -31.50 2.09
N VAL A 77 -6.26 -31.20 3.07
CA VAL A 77 -6.13 -32.01 4.29
C VAL A 77 -7.33 -31.71 5.18
N GLN A 78 -8.18 -32.71 5.41
CA GLN A 78 -9.28 -32.63 6.37
C GLN A 78 -8.79 -33.14 7.73
N LEU A 79 -9.00 -32.36 8.79
CA LEU A 79 -8.79 -32.82 10.15
C LEU A 79 -10.10 -33.43 10.69
N PRO A 80 -10.04 -34.37 11.66
CA PRO A 80 -11.23 -34.92 12.29
C PRO A 80 -12.07 -33.78 12.90
N GLY A 81 -13.35 -33.65 12.50
CA GLY A 81 -14.24 -32.55 12.91
C GLY A 81 -14.55 -31.49 11.84
N ASP A 82 -13.91 -31.51 10.66
CA ASP A 82 -14.16 -30.56 9.56
C ASP A 82 -15.34 -30.94 8.63
N GLU A 83 -16.07 -32.02 8.95
CA GLU A 83 -17.09 -32.65 8.11
C GLU A 83 -18.27 -31.73 7.70
N ASN A 84 -18.53 -30.65 8.44
CA ASN A 84 -19.59 -29.68 8.12
C ASN A 84 -19.16 -28.51 7.21
N ARG A 85 -17.89 -28.39 6.83
CA ARG A 85 -17.38 -27.24 6.04
C ARG A 85 -17.32 -27.50 4.53
N ASN A 86 -17.47 -28.75 4.08
CA ASN A 86 -17.08 -29.18 2.74
C ASN A 86 -18.17 -28.98 1.65
N THR A 87 -19.44 -28.79 2.01
CA THR A 87 -20.55 -28.79 1.04
C THR A 87 -20.61 -27.57 0.10
N GLU A 88 -19.90 -26.48 0.39
CA GLU A 88 -19.87 -25.29 -0.49
C GLU A 88 -18.73 -25.34 -1.52
N SER A 89 -17.69 -26.18 -1.31
CA SER A 89 -16.47 -26.17 -2.14
C SER A 89 -16.49 -27.16 -3.31
N GLU A 90 -17.48 -28.04 -3.39
CA GLU A 90 -17.61 -29.10 -4.41
C GLU A 90 -18.37 -28.70 -5.69
N ARG A 91 -18.77 -27.43 -5.86
CA ARG A 91 -19.40 -27.02 -7.13
C ARG A 91 -18.34 -26.87 -8.22
N PRO A 92 -18.41 -27.66 -9.32
CA PRO A 92 -17.56 -27.42 -10.48
C PRO A 92 -17.87 -26.00 -10.98
N SER A 93 -16.84 -25.18 -11.16
CA SER A 93 -16.93 -23.77 -11.56
C SER A 93 -17.41 -23.63 -13.01
N GLY A 94 -18.63 -24.06 -13.29
CA GLY A 94 -19.37 -23.73 -14.50
C GLY A 94 -19.90 -22.32 -14.37
N LYS A 95 -19.13 -21.35 -14.87
CA LYS A 95 -19.46 -19.92 -15.06
C LYS A 95 -19.99 -19.21 -13.80
N PRO A 96 -19.20 -18.31 -13.17
CA PRO A 96 -19.80 -17.30 -12.34
C PRO A 96 -20.67 -16.43 -13.27
N ALA A 97 -21.97 -16.37 -12.98
CA ALA A 97 -22.80 -15.29 -13.48
C ALA A 97 -22.04 -13.97 -13.24
N ALA A 98 -22.04 -13.09 -14.23
CA ALA A 98 -21.31 -11.83 -14.27
C ALA A 98 -21.69 -10.90 -13.10
N GLN A 99 -21.21 -11.22 -11.90
CA GLN A 99 -21.18 -10.33 -10.78
C GLN A 99 -19.96 -9.47 -11.03
N ARG A 100 -20.20 -8.25 -11.52
CA ARG A 100 -19.14 -7.28 -11.76
C ARG A 100 -18.28 -7.23 -10.53
N SER A 101 -16.97 -7.27 -10.75
CA SER A 101 -16.02 -7.19 -9.68
C SER A 101 -16.17 -5.85 -8.95
N TRP A 102 -15.87 -5.83 -7.64
CA TRP A 102 -15.92 -4.60 -6.85
C TRP A 102 -15.00 -3.49 -7.40
N TYR A 103 -13.93 -3.86 -8.13
CA TYR A 103 -13.02 -2.90 -8.73
C TYR A 103 -13.62 -2.25 -9.99
N GLU A 104 -14.43 -2.98 -10.78
CA GLU A 104 -15.17 -2.40 -11.92
C GLU A 104 -16.15 -1.32 -11.44
N GLU A 105 -16.85 -1.55 -10.33
CA GLU A 105 -17.79 -0.59 -9.74
C GLU A 105 -17.08 0.67 -9.25
N LEU A 106 -15.90 0.51 -8.65
CA LEU A 106 -15.09 1.62 -8.16
C LEU A 106 -14.55 2.48 -9.30
N TRP A 107 -14.08 1.87 -10.39
CA TRP A 107 -13.65 2.58 -11.59
C TRP A 107 -14.79 3.34 -12.28
N GLN A 108 -15.98 2.73 -12.34
CA GLN A 108 -17.15 3.37 -12.94
C GLN A 108 -17.55 4.65 -12.19
N SER A 109 -17.41 4.68 -10.86
CA SER A 109 -17.70 5.86 -10.01
C SER A 109 -16.81 7.08 -10.31
N VAL A 110 -15.58 6.85 -10.77
CA VAL A 110 -14.62 7.93 -11.09
C VAL A 110 -14.89 8.51 -12.48
N THR A 111 -15.30 7.67 -13.42
CA THR A 111 -15.57 8.08 -14.80
C THR A 111 -16.92 8.78 -14.98
N HIS A 112 -17.85 8.62 -14.04
CA HIS A 112 -19.19 9.23 -14.12
C HIS A 112 -19.26 10.55 -13.32
N LYS A 113 -18.38 11.50 -13.65
CA LYS A 113 -18.43 12.89 -13.19
C LYS A 113 -18.30 13.81 -14.40
#